data_AF-A0AAD4YBR7-F1
#
_entry.id   AF-A0AAD4YBR7-F1
#
_cell.length_a   1.000
_cell.length_b   1.000
_cell.length_c   1.000
_cell.angle_alpha   90.00
_cell.angle_beta   90.00
_cell.angle_gamma   90.00
#
_symmetry.space_group_name_H-M   'P 1'
#
loop_
_entity.id
_entity.type
_entity.pdbx_description
1 polymer ?
#
loop_
_entity_poly.entity_id
_entity_poly.type
_entity_poly.pdbx_seq_one_letter_code
_entity_poly.pdbx_strand_id
1 'polypeptide(L)'
;MVFRSGEGCSLQWPGPEGGTGCTGPQSMLRATLLLVSLLWGARGTASASLSPALGHPMPLTRGRYLSIGDGSVMEFEFPEESEGIIVITSHYPGQGNGTGPSPMLRVTSLDPEVLTIKNVSAIAWGGGGSFVVSIRSGLPGIAPLHIQLTDPREAPPRLIEERRDFCIKVSPAEDTPITLGTNLVHFSENPILYLLLPLIFVNKCSFGCKVELEVLKGLLQNPQPMLLGLLGQFLVMPFYAFLMAKVFMLPKALALGLIITCSSPGGGGSYLFSLLLGGDVTLAISMTFISTVAATGFLPLSSAIYSRLLSIHETLHVPVSKILGTLLFIAIPIAAGVVIKSKLPKFSQLLLHVIKPFSFVLLLGGLFLAYRMGVFILAGVRLPIVLVGFTVPLVGLLVGYGLATCLNLPVAQRRTVSIEVGVQNSLLALAMLQLSLRRLQADYASQAPFLVALSGTSEMLALVIGHFIYSSVCTVP
;
A
#
# COMPACT_ATOMS: atom_id res chain seq x y z
N MET A 1 -6.55 -4.06 63.74
CA MET A 1 -6.53 -3.04 64.81
C MET A 1 -6.97 -1.73 64.17
N VAL A 2 -8.12 -1.20 64.61
CA VAL A 2 -8.76 0.04 64.14
C VAL A 2 -8.16 1.25 64.88
N PHE A 3 -8.08 2.43 64.25
CA PHE A 3 -8.22 3.82 64.77
C PHE A 3 -7.58 4.75 63.70
N ARG A 4 -8.24 5.65 62.95
CA ARG A 4 -9.34 6.64 63.08
C ARG A 4 -8.92 7.99 63.71
N SER A 5 -8.94 9.03 62.85
CA SER A 5 -9.19 10.49 63.10
C SER A 5 -8.17 11.25 63.96
N GLY A 6 -7.84 12.53 63.76
CA GLY A 6 -8.33 13.62 62.90
C GLY A 6 -7.53 14.90 63.23
N GLU A 7 -8.07 16.07 62.88
CA GLU A 7 -7.55 17.44 63.06
C GLU A 7 -6.56 17.90 61.97
N GLY A 8 -6.80 18.91 61.13
CA GLY A 8 -7.79 20.00 61.16
C GLY A 8 -7.18 21.27 61.75
N CYS A 9 -6.41 22.03 60.96
CA CYS A 9 -6.25 23.46 61.22
C CYS A 9 -6.02 24.23 59.91
N SER A 10 -6.97 25.12 59.65
CA SER A 10 -7.06 26.10 58.58
C SER A 10 -6.07 27.24 58.77
N LEU A 11 -5.44 27.73 57.70
CA LEU A 11 -5.06 29.15 57.60
C LEU A 11 -4.86 29.57 56.12
N GLN A 12 -5.66 30.58 55.76
CA GLN A 12 -5.59 31.57 54.69
C GLN A 12 -4.80 31.29 53.40
N TRP A 13 -5.54 31.39 52.28
CA TRP A 13 -5.03 31.81 50.97
C TRP A 13 -4.63 33.29 50.98
N PRO A 14 -3.61 33.65 50.18
CA PRO A 14 -3.87 34.53 49.05
C PRO A 14 -3.28 33.93 47.75
N GLY A 15 -4.04 33.96 46.65
CA GLY A 15 -3.48 33.77 45.31
C GLY A 15 -2.96 35.11 44.75
N PRO A 16 -2.64 35.20 43.45
CA PRO A 16 -2.26 34.12 42.53
C PRO A 16 -1.17 34.58 41.54
N GLU A 17 0.05 34.03 41.53
CA GLU A 17 0.93 34.13 40.35
C GLU A 17 1.87 32.92 40.24
N GLY A 18 1.94 32.33 39.03
CA GLY A 18 3.06 31.47 38.64
C GLY A 18 2.75 29.98 38.42
N GLY A 19 2.38 29.63 37.18
CA GLY A 19 2.86 28.45 36.44
C GLY A 19 2.69 27.05 37.05
N THR A 20 1.83 26.23 36.44
CA THR A 20 2.14 24.89 35.87
C THR A 20 0.83 24.19 35.46
N GLY A 21 0.55 24.18 34.16
CA GLY A 21 -0.59 23.43 33.61
C GLY A 21 -0.27 21.95 33.50
N CYS A 22 -0.80 21.16 34.44
CA CYS A 22 -0.89 19.70 34.34
C CYS A 22 -1.69 19.29 33.09
N THR A 23 -1.07 18.53 32.19
CA THR A 23 -1.72 17.92 31.03
C THR A 23 -2.51 16.68 31.46
N GLY A 24 -3.79 16.88 31.80
CA GLY A 24 -4.72 15.79 32.08
C GLY A 24 -5.22 15.07 30.81
N PRO A 25 -5.80 13.86 30.94
CA PRO A 25 -6.25 12.99 29.83
C PRO A 25 -7.29 13.62 28.90
N GLN A 26 -7.91 14.74 29.28
CA GLN A 26 -8.83 15.50 28.44
C GLN A 26 -8.13 16.27 27.30
N SER A 27 -6.86 16.66 27.46
CA SER A 27 -6.10 17.32 26.38
C SER A 27 -5.71 16.33 25.27
N MET A 28 -5.39 15.09 25.65
CA MET A 28 -5.15 14.00 24.69
C MET A 28 -6.43 13.63 23.95
N LEU A 29 -7.59 13.58 24.61
CA LEU A 29 -8.86 13.28 23.95
C LEU A 29 -9.27 14.39 22.96
N ARG A 30 -9.02 15.66 23.30
CA ARG A 30 -9.25 16.81 22.38
C ARG A 30 -8.30 16.81 21.19
N ALA A 31 -7.03 16.47 21.39
CA ALA A 31 -6.06 16.32 20.29
C ALA A 31 -6.43 15.13 19.38
N THR A 32 -6.95 14.04 19.96
CA THR A 32 -7.40 12.85 19.23
C THR A 32 -8.66 13.14 18.41
N LEU A 33 -9.62 13.91 18.95
CA LEU A 33 -10.81 14.36 18.21
C LEU A 33 -10.48 15.34 17.08
N LEU A 34 -9.47 16.19 17.25
CA LEU A 34 -8.99 17.10 16.20
C LEU A 34 -8.28 16.37 15.06
N LEU A 35 -7.50 15.32 15.35
CA LEU A 35 -6.87 14.47 14.33
C LEU A 35 -7.89 13.59 13.57
N VAL A 36 -8.93 13.11 14.24
CA VAL A 36 -9.99 12.30 13.60
C VAL A 36 -10.93 13.17 12.75
N SER A 37 -11.18 14.42 13.14
CA SER A 37 -11.99 15.35 12.34
C SER A 37 -11.26 15.90 11.11
N LEU A 38 -9.93 16.00 11.14
CA LEU A 38 -9.10 16.29 9.95
C LEU A 38 -9.16 15.19 8.87
N LEU A 39 -9.43 13.94 9.24
CA LEU A 39 -9.65 12.84 8.27
C LEU A 39 -11.06 12.83 7.65
N TRP A 40 -12.00 13.59 8.21
CA TRP A 40 -13.41 13.59 7.76
C TRP A 40 -13.68 14.60 6.63
N GLY A 41 -12.74 15.51 6.37
CA GLY A 41 -12.85 16.60 5.40
C GLY A 41 -12.23 16.32 4.03
N ALA A 42 -12.47 15.15 3.43
CA ALA A 42 -12.07 14.87 2.04
C ALA A 42 -13.25 14.26 1.28
N ARG A 43 -14.25 15.11 0.96
CA ARG A 43 -15.20 14.82 -0.11
C ARG A 43 -14.44 14.93 -1.43
N GLY A 44 -14.36 13.83 -2.17
CA GLY A 44 -13.72 13.79 -3.48
C GLY A 44 -14.34 14.80 -4.44
N THR A 45 -13.56 15.81 -4.80
CA THR A 45 -13.72 16.57 -6.04
C THR A 45 -12.61 16.13 -6.97
N ALA A 46 -12.96 15.67 -8.17
CA ALA A 46 -12.00 15.40 -9.22
C ALA A 46 -11.15 16.66 -9.44
N SER A 47 -9.84 16.58 -9.21
CA SER A 47 -8.91 17.67 -9.39
C SER A 47 -8.57 17.79 -10.88
N ALA A 48 -9.13 18.79 -11.55
CA ALA A 48 -8.56 19.32 -12.78
C ALA A 48 -7.27 20.06 -12.40
N SER A 49 -6.12 19.53 -12.78
CA SER A 49 -4.82 20.20 -12.59
C SER A 49 -4.68 21.34 -13.59
N LEU A 50 -4.92 22.57 -13.11
CA LEU A 50 -4.58 23.81 -13.83
C LEU A 50 -3.06 23.95 -13.92
N SER A 51 -2.51 23.87 -15.14
CA SER A 51 -1.17 24.38 -15.44
C SER A 51 -1.29 25.62 -16.34
N PRO A 52 -0.64 26.76 -16.02
CA PRO A 52 -0.61 27.91 -16.91
C PRO A 52 0.38 27.64 -18.06
N ALA A 53 -0.12 27.73 -19.28
CA ALA A 53 0.62 27.46 -20.50
C ALA A 53 1.83 28.39 -20.67
N LEU A 54 3.01 27.81 -20.90
CA LEU A 54 4.17 28.51 -21.42
C LEU A 54 4.22 28.29 -22.94
N GLY A 55 3.87 29.34 -23.68
CA GLY A 55 4.34 29.60 -25.03
C GLY A 55 3.69 28.81 -26.17
N HIS A 56 2.56 29.31 -26.69
CA HIS A 56 2.31 29.55 -28.13
C HIS A 56 0.94 30.25 -28.28
N PRO A 57 0.82 31.41 -28.94
CA PRO A 57 -0.46 32.11 -29.07
C PRO A 57 -1.28 31.45 -30.17
N MET A 58 -2.22 30.57 -29.81
CA MET A 58 -3.34 30.19 -30.67
C MET A 58 -4.58 31.00 -30.27
N PRO A 59 -5.33 31.59 -31.23
CA PRO A 59 -6.48 32.42 -30.91
C PRO A 59 -7.58 31.57 -30.26
N LEU A 60 -8.04 31.98 -29.07
CA LEU A 60 -9.21 31.43 -28.37
C LEU A 60 -10.48 31.69 -29.20
N THR A 61 -10.77 30.80 -30.13
CA THR A 61 -11.99 30.85 -30.93
C THR A 61 -12.99 29.91 -30.23
N ARG A 62 -13.95 30.47 -29.50
CA ARG A 62 -15.00 29.66 -28.86
C ARG A 62 -15.86 29.03 -29.95
N GLY A 63 -15.95 27.70 -29.95
CA GLY A 63 -16.72 26.94 -30.95
C GLY A 63 -18.18 27.35 -30.93
N ARG A 64 -18.83 27.31 -32.10
CA ARG A 64 -20.20 27.81 -32.28
C ARG A 64 -21.24 26.77 -31.86
N TYR A 65 -20.93 25.49 -32.03
CA TYR A 65 -21.80 24.36 -31.71
C TYR A 65 -21.08 23.21 -31.00
N LEU A 66 -19.76 23.02 -31.18
CA LEU A 66 -19.00 21.94 -30.54
C LEU A 66 -18.27 22.38 -29.27
N SER A 67 -18.35 21.57 -28.22
CA SER A 67 -17.59 21.72 -26.97
C SER A 67 -17.14 20.37 -26.39
N ILE A 68 -16.00 20.36 -25.71
CA ILE A 68 -15.53 19.22 -24.91
C ILE A 68 -15.51 19.68 -23.45
N GLY A 69 -16.19 18.94 -22.57
CA GLY A 69 -16.36 19.35 -21.17
C GLY A 69 -17.15 20.67 -21.04
N ASP A 70 -16.61 21.62 -20.29
CA ASP A 70 -17.17 22.97 -20.12
C ASP A 70 -16.69 23.97 -21.19
N GLY A 71 -15.84 23.52 -22.12
CA GLY A 71 -15.24 24.34 -23.18
C GLY A 71 -14.16 25.31 -22.73
N SER A 72 -13.65 25.18 -21.50
CA SER A 72 -12.55 26.01 -20.96
C SER A 72 -11.16 25.44 -21.25
N VAL A 73 -11.09 24.15 -21.57
CA VAL A 73 -9.85 23.40 -21.78
C VAL A 73 -9.80 22.86 -23.21
N MET A 74 -8.68 23.13 -23.90
CA MET A 74 -8.42 22.63 -25.25
C MET A 74 -7.35 21.52 -25.28
N GLU A 75 -6.61 21.33 -24.19
CA GLU A 75 -5.56 20.32 -24.04
C GLU A 75 -5.97 19.27 -23.01
N PHE A 76 -6.02 18.01 -23.40
CA PHE A 76 -6.42 16.89 -22.53
C PHE A 76 -5.27 15.91 -22.36
N GLU A 77 -5.05 15.43 -21.13
CA GLU A 77 -3.93 14.53 -20.83
C GLU A 77 -4.39 13.06 -20.74
N PHE A 78 -3.66 12.18 -21.41
CA PHE A 78 -3.88 10.73 -21.38
C PHE A 78 -2.56 9.99 -21.10
N PRO A 79 -2.59 8.88 -20.34
CA PRO A 79 -1.40 8.06 -20.13
C PRO A 79 -1.05 7.25 -21.38
N GLU A 80 0.23 6.99 -21.60
CA GLU A 80 0.75 6.09 -22.65
C GLU A 80 0.11 4.68 -22.60
N GLU A 81 -0.08 4.06 -23.78
CA GLU A 81 -0.64 2.71 -23.96
C GLU A 81 -1.99 2.44 -23.26
N SER A 82 -2.88 3.45 -23.20
CA SER A 82 -4.17 3.36 -22.53
C SER A 82 -5.35 3.49 -23.49
N GLU A 83 -6.49 2.94 -23.09
CA GLU A 83 -7.76 3.16 -23.78
C GLU A 83 -8.58 4.21 -23.03
N GLY A 84 -9.17 5.13 -23.78
CA GLY A 84 -9.86 6.29 -23.25
C GLY A 84 -11.17 6.59 -23.97
N ILE A 85 -11.99 7.42 -23.35
CA ILE A 85 -13.23 7.92 -23.92
C ILE A 85 -13.25 9.45 -23.80
N ILE A 86 -13.58 10.12 -24.90
CA ILE A 86 -13.81 11.56 -24.95
C ILE A 86 -15.27 11.81 -25.30
N VAL A 87 -15.92 12.69 -24.55
CA VAL A 87 -17.30 13.11 -24.82
C VAL A 87 -17.28 14.49 -25.45
N ILE A 88 -17.82 14.60 -26.67
CA ILE A 88 -17.93 15.84 -27.42
C ILE A 88 -19.41 16.22 -27.49
N THR A 89 -19.76 17.36 -26.93
CA THR A 89 -21.13 17.88 -26.91
C THR A 89 -21.36 18.78 -28.12
N SER A 90 -22.52 18.62 -28.76
CA SER A 90 -23.01 19.46 -29.85
C SER A 90 -24.32 20.13 -29.47
N HIS A 91 -24.31 21.47 -29.51
CA HIS A 91 -25.50 22.31 -29.35
C HIS A 91 -26.24 22.54 -30.67
N TYR A 92 -25.89 21.82 -31.74
CA TYR A 92 -26.58 21.90 -33.00
C TYR A 92 -27.96 21.21 -32.88
N PRO A 93 -29.08 21.91 -33.19
CA PRO A 93 -30.41 21.36 -32.99
C PRO A 93 -30.67 20.16 -33.91
N GLY A 94 -31.03 19.02 -33.32
CA GLY A 94 -31.59 17.88 -34.04
C GLY A 94 -32.98 18.18 -34.61
N GLN A 95 -33.42 17.42 -35.61
CA GLN A 95 -34.75 17.59 -36.20
C GLN A 95 -35.83 17.22 -35.17
N GLY A 96 -36.76 18.14 -34.89
CA GLY A 96 -37.78 18.00 -33.84
C GLY A 96 -38.76 16.84 -33.99
N ASN A 97 -38.78 16.15 -35.14
CA ASN A 97 -39.69 15.03 -35.43
C ASN A 97 -39.04 13.63 -35.39
N GLY A 98 -37.82 13.48 -34.87
CA GLY A 98 -37.24 12.17 -34.49
C GLY A 98 -36.99 11.15 -35.62
N THR A 99 -37.19 11.50 -36.89
CA THR A 99 -37.19 10.56 -38.03
C THR A 99 -36.18 10.90 -39.14
N GLY A 100 -35.40 11.98 -38.98
CA GLY A 100 -34.36 12.38 -39.94
C GLY A 100 -32.94 11.97 -39.52
N PRO A 101 -31.98 11.90 -40.45
CA PRO A 101 -30.60 11.58 -40.12
C PRO A 101 -30.01 12.67 -39.21
N SER A 102 -29.35 12.20 -38.16
CA SER A 102 -28.67 13.03 -37.17
C SER A 102 -27.32 13.52 -37.70
N PRO A 103 -26.80 14.67 -37.21
CA PRO A 103 -25.51 15.18 -37.63
C PRO A 103 -24.40 14.16 -37.35
N MET A 104 -23.43 14.08 -38.26
CA MET A 104 -22.32 13.14 -38.17
C MET A 104 -21.05 13.88 -37.71
N LEU A 105 -20.37 13.32 -36.72
CA LEU A 105 -19.09 13.80 -36.23
C LEU A 105 -17.95 12.93 -36.77
N ARG A 106 -16.98 13.54 -37.45
CA ARG A 106 -15.73 12.92 -37.85
C ARG A 106 -14.61 13.47 -36.97
N VAL A 107 -13.88 12.57 -36.31
CA VAL A 107 -12.72 12.93 -35.47
C VAL A 107 -11.51 12.18 -36.01
N THR A 108 -10.46 12.92 -36.34
CA THR A 108 -9.19 12.37 -36.82
C THR A 108 -8.04 12.92 -35.99
N SER A 109 -7.16 12.04 -35.53
CA SER A 109 -5.87 12.43 -34.96
C SER A 109 -4.91 12.77 -36.10
N LEU A 110 -4.19 13.88 -35.99
CA LEU A 110 -3.14 14.25 -36.95
C LEU A 110 -1.84 13.46 -36.73
N ASP A 111 -1.65 12.91 -35.53
CA ASP A 111 -0.52 12.02 -35.18
C ASP A 111 -1.03 10.65 -34.72
N PRO A 112 -1.20 9.67 -35.64
CA PRO A 112 -1.73 8.35 -35.32
C PRO A 112 -0.77 7.48 -34.49
N GLU A 113 0.53 7.79 -34.46
CA GLU A 113 1.50 7.10 -33.61
C GLU A 113 1.36 7.48 -32.13
N VAL A 114 0.90 8.70 -31.86
CA VAL A 114 0.65 9.22 -30.51
C VAL A 114 -0.77 8.89 -30.06
N LEU A 115 -1.77 9.04 -30.95
CA LEU A 115 -3.17 8.79 -30.59
C LEU A 115 -3.97 8.24 -31.76
N THR A 116 -4.66 7.13 -31.53
CA THR A 116 -5.56 6.49 -32.50
C THR A 116 -7.03 6.66 -32.10
N ILE A 117 -7.88 7.05 -33.06
CA ILE A 117 -9.33 7.12 -32.88
C ILE A 117 -9.93 5.77 -33.29
N LYS A 118 -10.59 5.08 -32.36
CA LYS A 118 -11.17 3.74 -32.60
C LYS A 118 -12.59 3.81 -33.13
N ASN A 119 -13.44 4.59 -32.48
CA ASN A 119 -14.87 4.67 -32.82
C ASN A 119 -15.46 6.02 -32.42
N VAL A 120 -16.47 6.46 -33.15
CA VAL A 120 -17.30 7.64 -32.83
C VAL A 120 -18.75 7.20 -32.85
N SER A 121 -19.37 7.15 -31.68
CA SER A 121 -20.79 6.79 -31.51
C SER A 121 -21.57 7.99 -30.99
N ALA A 122 -22.75 8.23 -31.52
CA ALA A 122 -23.61 9.29 -31.03
C ALA A 122 -24.68 8.77 -30.07
N ILE A 123 -25.02 9.57 -29.05
CA ILE A 123 -25.82 9.10 -27.91
C ILE A 123 -27.16 9.85 -27.77
N ALA A 124 -27.24 11.13 -28.15
CA ALA A 124 -28.44 11.94 -27.93
C ALA A 124 -28.77 12.82 -29.13
N TRP A 125 -30.07 13.03 -29.39
CA TRP A 125 -30.57 14.11 -30.25
C TRP A 125 -32.08 14.31 -30.12
N GLY A 126 -32.42 15.39 -29.43
CA GLY A 126 -33.69 16.11 -29.43
C GLY A 126 -33.40 17.41 -28.68
N GLY A 127 -33.20 18.51 -29.41
CA GLY A 127 -32.74 19.80 -28.86
C GLY A 127 -31.22 19.96 -28.61
N GLY A 128 -30.42 18.91 -28.78
CA GLY A 128 -28.96 18.88 -28.62
C GLY A 128 -28.44 17.45 -28.47
N GLY A 129 -27.16 17.18 -28.73
CA GLY A 129 -26.61 15.82 -28.77
C GLY A 129 -25.17 15.68 -28.33
N SER A 130 -24.76 14.50 -27.90
CA SER A 130 -23.37 14.20 -27.51
C SER A 130 -22.83 13.01 -28.31
N PHE A 131 -21.55 13.11 -28.67
CA PHE A 131 -20.76 12.07 -29.31
C PHE A 131 -19.74 11.51 -28.32
N VAL A 132 -19.60 10.20 -28.35
CA VAL A 132 -18.59 9.45 -27.59
C VAL A 132 -17.54 8.96 -28.56
N VAL A 133 -16.30 9.41 -28.34
CA VAL A 133 -15.13 9.09 -29.13
C VAL A 133 -14.25 8.14 -28.31
N SER A 134 -14.13 6.91 -28.77
CA SER A 134 -13.21 5.93 -28.19
C SER A 134 -11.82 6.13 -28.78
N ILE A 135 -10.81 6.26 -27.93
CA ILE A 135 -9.42 6.53 -28.31
C ILE A 135 -8.46 5.50 -27.70
N ARG A 136 -7.30 5.33 -28.33
CA ARG A 136 -6.18 4.58 -27.77
C ARG A 136 -4.90 5.39 -27.92
N SER A 137 -4.21 5.64 -26.83
CA SER A 137 -2.90 6.28 -26.83
C SER A 137 -1.79 5.30 -27.20
N GLY A 138 -0.82 5.81 -27.96
CA GLY A 138 0.41 5.16 -28.38
C GLY A 138 1.59 5.82 -27.68
N LEU A 139 2.55 6.35 -28.45
CA LEU A 139 3.77 6.99 -27.96
C LEU A 139 3.52 8.31 -27.22
N PRO A 140 4.43 8.73 -26.32
CA PRO A 140 4.34 10.01 -25.65
C PRO A 140 4.52 11.17 -26.64
N GLY A 141 3.65 12.16 -26.56
CA GLY A 141 3.63 13.27 -27.50
C GLY A 141 2.34 14.07 -27.41
N ILE A 142 2.23 15.13 -28.20
CA ILE A 142 1.00 15.91 -28.32
C ILE A 142 0.38 15.54 -29.66
N ALA A 143 -0.84 15.01 -29.66
CA ALA A 143 -1.62 14.69 -30.84
C ALA A 143 -2.71 15.74 -31.05
N PRO A 144 -2.57 16.63 -32.05
CA PRO A 144 -3.63 17.55 -32.42
C PRO A 144 -4.83 16.79 -33.02
N LEU A 145 -6.03 17.20 -32.65
CA LEU A 145 -7.27 16.64 -33.16
C LEU A 145 -7.85 17.53 -34.24
N HIS A 146 -8.38 16.88 -35.27
CA HIS A 146 -9.17 17.50 -36.31
C HIS A 146 -10.60 16.96 -36.24
N ILE A 147 -11.54 17.84 -35.87
CA ILE A 147 -12.93 17.50 -35.58
C ILE A 147 -13.84 18.23 -36.57
N GLN A 148 -14.71 17.49 -37.26
CA GLN A 148 -15.64 18.01 -38.25
C GLN A 148 -17.07 17.55 -37.93
N LEU A 149 -17.98 18.52 -37.76
CA LEU A 149 -19.41 18.28 -37.66
C LEU A 149 -20.05 18.52 -39.03
N THR A 150 -20.74 17.51 -39.56
CA THR A 150 -21.35 17.56 -40.90
C THR A 150 -22.83 17.22 -40.84
N ASP A 151 -23.63 17.94 -41.64
CA ASP A 151 -25.04 17.61 -41.85
C ASP A 151 -25.18 16.70 -43.09
N PRO A 152 -25.61 15.43 -42.92
CA PRO A 152 -25.80 14.51 -44.03
C PRO A 152 -27.05 14.82 -44.90
N ARG A 153 -27.84 15.84 -44.57
CA ARG A 153 -29.08 16.19 -45.28
C ARG A 153 -28.87 16.85 -46.64
N GLU A 154 -27.70 17.42 -46.89
CA GLU A 154 -27.30 17.99 -48.18
C GLU A 154 -26.32 17.05 -48.90
N ALA A 155 -26.38 16.96 -50.22
CA ALA A 155 -25.44 16.18 -51.03
C ALA A 155 -24.66 17.13 -51.96
N PRO A 156 -23.36 17.41 -51.71
CA PRO A 156 -22.50 16.82 -50.67
C PRO A 156 -22.81 17.27 -49.23
N PRO A 157 -22.43 16.49 -48.20
CA PRO A 157 -22.68 16.81 -46.80
C PRO A 157 -22.14 18.19 -46.44
N ARG A 158 -22.98 19.03 -45.84
CA ARG A 158 -22.61 20.39 -45.48
C ARG A 158 -21.79 20.39 -44.19
N LEU A 159 -20.61 21.00 -44.24
CA LEU A 159 -19.79 21.22 -43.05
C LEU A 159 -20.45 22.29 -42.16
N ILE A 160 -20.84 21.91 -40.96
CA ILE A 160 -21.45 22.81 -39.96
C ILE A 160 -20.35 23.55 -39.21
N GLU A 161 -19.37 22.80 -38.69
CA GLU A 161 -18.28 23.35 -37.89
C GLU A 161 -17.03 22.46 -38.01
N GLU A 162 -15.86 23.11 -38.03
CA GLU A 162 -14.56 22.48 -38.04
C GLU A 162 -13.69 23.05 -36.93
N ARG A 163 -13.04 22.16 -36.17
CA ARG A 163 -12.25 22.49 -34.98
C ARG A 163 -10.90 21.77 -35.05
N ARG A 164 -9.82 22.54 -34.91
CA ARG A 164 -8.42 22.09 -34.94
C ARG A 164 -7.60 22.55 -33.73
N ASP A 165 -8.27 23.19 -32.79
CA ASP A 165 -7.69 23.80 -31.61
C ASP A 165 -7.58 22.83 -30.43
N PHE A 166 -8.17 21.64 -30.55
CA PHE A 166 -8.07 20.59 -29.54
C PHE A 166 -6.82 19.76 -29.73
N CYS A 167 -6.11 19.49 -28.63
CA CYS A 167 -4.94 18.61 -28.61
C CYS A 167 -5.03 17.63 -27.43
N ILE A 168 -4.48 16.44 -27.64
CA ILE A 168 -4.34 15.43 -26.58
C ILE A 168 -2.87 15.23 -26.33
N LYS A 169 -2.45 15.49 -25.09
CA LYS A 169 -1.11 15.20 -24.62
C LYS A 169 -1.09 13.78 -24.07
N VAL A 170 -0.37 12.90 -24.76
CA VAL A 170 -0.02 11.58 -24.26
C VAL A 170 1.25 11.72 -23.44
N SER A 171 1.10 11.61 -22.13
CA SER A 171 2.23 11.66 -21.21
C SER A 171 2.88 10.28 -21.12
N PRO A 172 4.23 10.20 -21.17
CA PRO A 172 4.95 8.93 -21.06
C PRO A 172 4.54 8.23 -19.77
N ALA A 173 4.46 6.90 -19.81
CA ALA A 173 4.43 6.14 -18.58
C ALA A 173 5.66 6.57 -17.75
N GLU A 174 5.46 6.99 -16.50
CA GLU A 174 6.57 7.36 -15.60
C GLU A 174 7.49 6.16 -15.35
N ASP A 175 8.42 5.93 -16.27
CA ASP A 175 9.61 5.09 -16.15
C ASP A 175 10.84 5.99 -16.11
N THR A 176 10.85 6.98 -15.21
CA THR A 176 12.14 7.55 -14.80
C THR A 176 12.82 6.56 -13.85
N PRO A 177 14.14 6.32 -13.97
CA PRO A 177 14.88 5.55 -12.99
C PRO A 177 14.83 6.30 -11.65
N ILE A 178 13.92 5.87 -10.78
CA ILE A 178 13.63 6.50 -9.50
C ILE A 178 14.85 6.38 -8.60
N THR A 179 15.64 7.45 -8.56
CA THR A 179 16.53 7.73 -7.45
C THR A 179 15.70 7.83 -6.18
N LEU A 180 16.28 7.42 -5.05
CA LEU A 180 15.64 7.33 -3.72
C LEU A 180 14.79 8.57 -3.31
N GLY A 181 15.00 9.72 -3.96
CA GLY A 181 14.24 10.96 -3.79
C GLY A 181 12.87 11.01 -4.48
N THR A 182 12.63 10.37 -5.64
CA THR A 182 11.35 10.54 -6.37
C THR A 182 10.17 9.81 -5.73
N ASN A 183 10.42 8.74 -4.96
CA ASN A 183 9.38 8.17 -4.08
C ASN A 183 8.98 9.13 -2.95
N LEU A 184 9.84 10.06 -2.52
CA LEU A 184 9.46 11.13 -1.59
C LEU A 184 8.70 12.28 -2.29
N VAL A 185 8.76 12.36 -3.62
CA VAL A 185 8.06 13.37 -4.42
C VAL A 185 6.64 12.92 -4.78
N HIS A 186 6.37 11.62 -4.95
CA HIS A 186 4.97 11.14 -5.03
C HIS A 186 4.26 11.12 -3.65
N PHE A 187 5.02 11.28 -2.56
CA PHE A 187 4.49 11.61 -1.22
C PHE A 187 4.11 13.10 -1.09
N SER A 188 4.48 13.94 -2.07
CA SER A 188 4.31 15.40 -2.04
C SER A 188 2.86 15.88 -2.03
N GLU A 189 1.91 15.06 -2.48
CA GLU A 189 0.51 15.50 -2.63
C GLU A 189 -0.36 15.31 -1.36
N ASN A 190 0.15 14.66 -0.31
CA ASN A 190 -0.62 14.41 0.91
C ASN A 190 0.17 14.80 2.18
N PRO A 191 -0.20 15.90 2.89
CA PRO A 191 0.52 16.37 4.09
C PRO A 191 0.54 15.35 5.24
N ILE A 192 -0.43 14.41 5.25
CA ILE A 192 -0.52 13.34 6.25
C ILE A 192 0.63 12.33 6.11
N LEU A 193 1.12 12.06 4.90
CA LEU A 193 2.21 11.12 4.69
C LEU A 193 3.56 11.65 5.16
N TYR A 194 3.83 12.96 5.03
CA TYR A 194 5.02 13.60 5.61
C TYR A 194 5.04 13.52 7.14
N LEU A 195 3.88 13.55 7.79
CA LEU A 195 3.78 13.37 9.24
C LEU A 195 4.01 11.90 9.66
N LEU A 196 3.57 10.95 8.84
CA LEU A 196 3.72 9.50 9.09
C LEU A 196 5.15 8.98 8.88
N LEU A 197 5.94 9.59 8.01
CA LEU A 197 7.26 9.07 7.64
C LEU A 197 8.30 9.13 8.78
N PRO A 198 8.52 10.28 9.47
CA PRO A 198 9.43 10.36 10.63
C PRO A 198 9.01 9.40 11.75
N LEU A 199 7.71 9.16 11.80
CA LEU A 199 7.00 8.46 12.84
C LEU A 199 7.11 6.94 12.67
N ILE A 200 7.05 6.47 11.41
CA ILE A 200 7.48 5.12 11.01
C ILE A 200 8.98 4.93 11.29
N PHE A 201 9.81 5.91 10.91
CA PHE A 201 11.26 5.84 11.13
C PHE A 201 11.61 5.69 12.62
N VAL A 202 11.01 6.52 13.48
CA VAL A 202 11.18 6.47 14.94
C VAL A 202 10.65 5.16 15.53
N ASN A 203 9.54 4.62 15.02
CA ASN A 203 9.04 3.30 15.43
C ASN A 203 10.01 2.16 15.05
N LYS A 204 10.54 2.17 13.82
CA LYS A 204 11.53 1.17 13.37
C LYS A 204 12.85 1.29 14.13
N CYS A 205 13.29 2.50 14.45
CA CYS A 205 14.43 2.75 15.32
C CYS A 205 14.20 2.19 16.73
N SER A 206 13.02 2.42 17.29
CA SER A 206 12.64 1.87 18.59
C SER A 206 12.60 0.34 18.62
N PHE A 207 12.25 -0.30 17.51
CA PHE A 207 12.36 -1.74 17.36
C PHE A 207 13.82 -2.20 17.43
N GLY A 208 14.74 -1.51 16.74
CA GLY A 208 16.19 -1.77 16.84
C GLY A 208 16.71 -1.65 18.28
N CYS A 209 16.20 -0.69 19.05
CA CYS A 209 16.55 -0.53 20.47
C CYS A 209 16.13 -1.71 21.37
N LYS A 210 15.26 -2.61 20.92
CA LYS A 210 14.89 -3.82 21.67
C LYS A 210 15.95 -4.91 21.56
N VAL A 211 16.74 -4.94 20.49
CA VAL A 211 17.75 -5.98 20.22
C VAL A 211 18.93 -5.83 21.17
N GLU A 212 19.31 -6.87 21.89
CA GLU A 212 20.46 -6.86 22.80
C GLU A 212 21.68 -7.50 22.13
N LEU A 213 22.78 -6.74 21.98
CA LEU A 213 23.95 -7.20 21.22
C LEU A 213 24.66 -8.38 21.89
N GLU A 214 24.67 -8.44 23.22
CA GLU A 214 25.28 -9.54 23.97
C GLU A 214 24.52 -10.85 23.75
N VAL A 215 23.20 -10.77 23.81
CA VAL A 215 22.29 -11.87 23.46
C VAL A 215 22.49 -12.31 22.01
N LEU A 216 22.54 -11.36 21.09
CA LEU A 216 22.74 -11.64 19.67
C LEU A 216 24.07 -12.37 19.45
N LYS A 217 25.14 -11.93 20.13
CA LYS A 217 26.45 -12.58 20.10
C LYS A 217 26.41 -14.00 20.68
N GLY A 218 25.65 -14.24 21.74
CA GLY A 218 25.41 -15.58 22.28
C GLY A 218 24.68 -16.49 21.30
N LEU A 219 23.67 -15.97 20.59
CA LEU A 219 22.95 -16.73 19.55
C LEU A 219 23.82 -17.04 18.33
N LEU A 220 24.79 -16.18 18.01
CA LEU A 220 25.80 -16.45 16.98
C LEU A 220 26.72 -17.63 17.32
N GLN A 221 26.86 -17.99 18.61
CA GLN A 221 27.62 -19.17 19.02
C GLN A 221 26.85 -20.48 18.78
N ASN A 222 25.51 -20.43 18.80
CA ASN A 222 24.63 -21.55 18.47
C ASN A 222 23.60 -21.12 17.42
N PRO A 223 24.01 -20.89 16.16
CA PRO A 223 23.18 -20.25 15.15
C PRO A 223 22.12 -21.18 14.55
N GLN A 224 22.04 -22.45 14.99
CA GLN A 224 21.16 -23.46 14.41
C GLN A 224 19.69 -23.02 14.31
N PRO A 225 19.04 -22.49 15.37
CA PRO A 225 17.65 -22.06 15.26
C PRO A 225 17.50 -20.92 14.25
N MET A 226 18.46 -19.99 14.24
CA MET A 226 18.42 -18.80 13.38
C MET A 226 18.58 -19.15 11.91
N LEU A 227 19.47 -20.08 11.59
CA LEU A 227 19.66 -20.58 10.24
C LEU A 227 18.41 -21.32 9.75
N LEU A 228 17.76 -22.11 10.62
CA LEU A 228 16.49 -22.76 10.29
C LEU A 228 15.37 -21.75 10.02
N GLY A 229 15.30 -20.68 10.81
CA GLY A 229 14.35 -19.59 10.59
C GLY A 229 14.56 -18.95 9.21
N LEU A 230 15.81 -18.59 8.87
CA LEU A 230 16.16 -18.03 7.56
C LEU A 230 15.85 -19.00 6.41
N LEU A 231 16.17 -20.29 6.58
CA LEU A 231 15.90 -21.32 5.59
C LEU A 231 14.39 -21.48 5.36
N GLY A 232 13.61 -21.60 6.44
CA GLY A 232 12.15 -21.69 6.35
C GLY A 232 11.57 -20.45 5.65
N GLN A 233 11.98 -19.26 6.08
CA GLN A 233 11.37 -18.00 5.69
C GLN A 233 11.76 -17.52 4.28
N PHE A 234 13.01 -17.68 3.87
CA PHE A 234 13.49 -17.15 2.58
C PHE A 234 13.71 -18.21 1.50
N LEU A 235 13.69 -19.51 1.85
CA LEU A 235 13.76 -20.58 0.87
C LEU A 235 12.43 -21.33 0.75
N VAL A 236 11.94 -21.90 1.86
CA VAL A 236 10.77 -22.79 1.83
C VAL A 236 9.48 -22.02 1.55
N MET A 237 9.24 -20.91 2.24
CA MET A 237 8.00 -20.14 2.10
C MET A 237 7.84 -19.48 0.70
N PRO A 238 8.88 -18.89 0.08
CA PRO A 238 8.77 -18.37 -1.28
C PRO A 238 8.56 -19.48 -2.31
N PHE A 239 9.21 -20.64 -2.11
CA PHE A 239 8.99 -21.80 -2.97
C PHE A 239 7.56 -22.34 -2.85
N TYR A 240 7.02 -22.38 -1.63
CA TYR A 240 5.63 -22.71 -1.37
C TYR A 240 4.67 -21.76 -2.10
N ALA A 241 4.89 -20.44 -1.98
CA ALA A 241 4.09 -19.44 -2.68
C ALA A 241 4.10 -19.63 -4.20
N PHE A 242 5.27 -19.92 -4.77
CA PHE A 242 5.40 -20.23 -6.19
C PHE A 242 4.62 -21.48 -6.59
N LEU A 243 4.70 -22.56 -5.81
CA LEU A 243 3.97 -23.79 -6.08
C LEU A 243 2.46 -23.55 -6.02
N MET A 244 1.98 -22.86 -4.99
CA MET A 244 0.56 -22.51 -4.86
C MET A 244 0.09 -21.61 -6.00
N ALA A 245 0.91 -20.64 -6.42
CA ALA A 245 0.59 -19.79 -7.57
C ALA A 245 0.39 -20.61 -8.86
N LYS A 246 1.20 -21.64 -9.10
CA LYS A 246 1.03 -22.55 -10.25
C LYS A 246 -0.17 -23.47 -10.10
N VAL A 247 -0.30 -24.15 -8.95
CA VAL A 247 -1.36 -25.15 -8.71
C VAL A 247 -2.75 -24.51 -8.80
N PHE A 248 -2.93 -23.32 -8.21
CA PHE A 248 -4.20 -22.61 -8.23
C PHE A 248 -4.37 -21.67 -9.43
N MET A 249 -3.42 -21.70 -10.38
CA MET A 249 -3.39 -20.83 -11.56
C MET A 249 -3.69 -19.37 -11.23
N LEU A 250 -3.00 -18.85 -10.21
CA LEU A 250 -3.24 -17.50 -9.73
C LEU A 250 -2.89 -16.46 -10.80
N PRO A 251 -3.72 -15.42 -10.99
CA PRO A 251 -3.37 -14.27 -11.81
C PRO A 251 -2.02 -13.68 -11.40
N LYS A 252 -1.24 -13.21 -12.38
CA LYS A 252 0.15 -12.77 -12.19
C LYS A 252 0.35 -11.76 -11.06
N ALA A 253 -0.56 -10.78 -10.92
CA ALA A 253 -0.51 -9.81 -9.83
C ALA A 253 -0.75 -10.44 -8.44
N LEU A 254 -1.69 -11.38 -8.31
CA LEU A 254 -1.92 -12.12 -7.06
C LEU A 254 -0.76 -13.06 -6.72
N ALA A 255 -0.21 -13.73 -7.72
CA ALA A 255 0.96 -14.57 -7.56
C ALA A 255 2.16 -13.75 -7.04
N LEU A 256 2.40 -12.57 -7.61
CA LEU A 256 3.43 -11.64 -7.14
C LEU A 256 3.16 -11.20 -5.69
N GLY A 257 1.92 -10.82 -5.37
CA GLY A 257 1.53 -10.46 -4.02
C GLY A 257 1.78 -11.58 -3.01
N LEU A 258 1.47 -12.82 -3.37
CA LEU A 258 1.72 -14.00 -2.55
C LEU A 258 3.22 -14.28 -2.36
N ILE A 259 4.03 -14.19 -3.43
CA ILE A 259 5.48 -14.38 -3.37
C ILE A 259 6.13 -13.33 -2.49
N ILE A 260 5.78 -12.05 -2.67
CA ILE A 260 6.31 -10.96 -1.83
C ILE A 260 5.89 -11.15 -0.38
N THR A 261 4.65 -11.58 -0.14
CA THR A 261 4.17 -11.91 1.20
C THR A 261 5.00 -13.02 1.81
N CYS A 262 5.21 -14.13 1.10
CA CYS A 262 5.90 -15.30 1.65
C CYS A 262 7.43 -15.15 1.71
N SER A 263 7.97 -14.14 1.04
CA SER A 263 9.38 -13.73 1.10
C SER A 263 9.61 -12.61 2.12
N SER A 264 8.59 -12.26 2.90
CA SER A 264 8.71 -11.24 3.92
C SER A 264 9.38 -11.82 5.18
N PRO A 265 10.14 -11.00 5.93
CA PRO A 265 10.69 -11.41 7.22
C PRO A 265 9.58 -11.69 8.24
N GLY A 266 9.96 -12.17 9.42
CA GLY A 266 9.03 -12.39 10.53
C GLY A 266 8.18 -11.16 10.88
N GLY A 267 6.92 -11.39 11.23
CA GLY A 267 5.93 -10.35 11.51
C GLY A 267 6.18 -9.64 12.85
N GLY A 268 5.89 -8.33 12.91
CA GLY A 268 6.16 -7.46 14.07
C GLY A 268 5.41 -7.77 15.38
N GLY A 269 4.74 -8.93 15.48
CA GLY A 269 4.06 -9.44 16.68
C GLY A 269 4.35 -10.90 17.00
N SER A 270 5.19 -11.59 16.22
CA SER A 270 5.56 -13.00 16.42
C SER A 270 6.19 -13.25 17.80
N TYR A 271 6.96 -12.30 18.32
CA TYR A 271 7.56 -12.37 19.65
C TYR A 271 6.51 -12.37 20.78
N LEU A 272 5.37 -11.68 20.61
CA LEU A 272 4.29 -11.68 21.60
C LEU A 272 3.59 -13.04 21.62
N PHE A 273 3.32 -13.61 20.44
CA PHE A 273 2.78 -14.97 20.37
C PHE A 273 3.76 -16.00 20.91
N SER A 274 5.06 -15.84 20.65
CA SER A 274 6.10 -16.68 21.24
C SER A 274 6.05 -16.59 22.77
N LEU A 275 5.92 -15.39 23.34
CA LEU A 275 5.75 -15.23 24.80
C LEU A 275 4.49 -15.96 25.31
N LEU A 276 3.34 -15.75 24.68
CA LEU A 276 2.05 -16.32 25.12
C LEU A 276 2.01 -17.86 25.00
N LEU A 277 2.76 -18.42 24.05
CA LEU A 277 2.84 -19.86 23.80
C LEU A 277 4.07 -20.51 24.46
N GLY A 278 4.77 -19.82 25.37
CA GLY A 278 5.92 -20.39 26.10
C GLY A 278 7.14 -20.70 25.21
N GLY A 279 7.35 -19.90 24.17
CA GLY A 279 8.55 -19.88 23.34
C GLY A 279 9.67 -19.01 23.94
N ASP A 280 10.83 -19.08 23.31
CA ASP A 280 11.97 -18.22 23.61
C ASP A 280 11.80 -16.84 22.94
N VAL A 281 11.45 -15.83 23.75
CA VAL A 281 11.21 -14.44 23.30
C VAL A 281 12.50 -13.78 22.82
N THR A 282 13.60 -14.10 23.48
CA THR A 282 14.93 -13.57 23.18
C THR A 282 15.38 -14.02 21.79
N LEU A 283 15.15 -15.31 21.50
CA LEU A 283 15.36 -15.88 20.18
C LEU A 283 14.40 -15.26 19.14
N ALA A 284 13.12 -15.06 19.47
CA ALA A 284 12.13 -14.49 18.55
C ALA A 284 12.54 -13.09 18.08
N ILE A 285 12.85 -12.19 19.02
CA ILE A 285 13.28 -10.81 18.71
C ILE A 285 14.53 -10.81 17.84
N SER A 286 15.48 -11.69 18.15
CA SER A 286 16.73 -11.81 17.40
C SER A 286 16.47 -12.31 15.99
N MET A 287 15.69 -13.38 15.82
CA MET A 287 15.32 -13.89 14.50
C MET A 287 14.62 -12.83 13.66
N THR A 288 13.62 -12.12 14.21
CA THR A 288 12.92 -11.05 13.47
C THR A 288 13.89 -9.98 12.99
N PHE A 289 14.85 -9.60 13.84
CA PHE A 289 15.87 -8.61 13.48
C PHE A 289 16.74 -9.12 12.33
N ILE A 290 17.35 -10.30 12.45
CA ILE A 290 18.20 -10.85 11.38
C ILE A 290 17.39 -11.11 10.11
N SER A 291 16.18 -11.64 10.20
CA SER A 291 15.33 -11.86 9.03
C SER A 291 14.99 -10.53 8.35
N THR A 292 14.73 -9.47 9.11
CA THR A 292 14.44 -8.15 8.54
C THR A 292 15.64 -7.58 7.81
N VAL A 293 16.85 -7.75 8.34
CA VAL A 293 18.09 -7.37 7.65
C VAL A 293 18.29 -8.23 6.41
N ALA A 294 18.13 -9.56 6.52
CA ALA A 294 18.28 -10.50 5.42
C ALA A 294 17.27 -10.23 4.29
N ALA A 295 16.05 -9.82 4.62
CA ALA A 295 15.00 -9.48 3.66
C ALA A 295 15.42 -8.38 2.68
N THR A 296 16.32 -7.47 3.07
CA THR A 296 16.85 -6.42 2.17
C THR A 296 17.45 -6.98 0.88
N GLY A 297 18.08 -8.16 0.94
CA GLY A 297 18.61 -8.88 -0.21
C GLY A 297 17.70 -10.01 -0.69
N PHE A 298 17.17 -10.83 0.22
CA PHE A 298 16.42 -12.03 -0.17
C PHE A 298 15.06 -11.72 -0.80
N LEU A 299 14.37 -10.67 -0.37
CA LEU A 299 13.04 -10.31 -0.89
C LEU A 299 13.10 -9.82 -2.36
N PRO A 300 13.97 -8.87 -2.75
CA PRO A 300 14.10 -8.51 -4.17
C PRO A 300 14.63 -9.68 -5.01
N LEU A 301 15.54 -10.51 -4.45
CA LEU A 301 16.07 -11.68 -5.13
C LEU A 301 14.99 -12.73 -5.41
N SER A 302 14.19 -13.11 -4.40
CA SER A 302 13.10 -14.08 -4.58
C SER A 302 12.06 -13.55 -5.56
N SER A 303 11.70 -12.27 -5.44
CA SER A 303 10.78 -11.60 -6.35
C SER A 303 11.29 -11.68 -7.79
N ALA A 304 12.57 -11.38 -8.04
CA ALA A 304 13.15 -11.47 -9.37
C ALA A 304 13.15 -12.90 -9.94
N ILE A 305 13.56 -13.89 -9.14
CA ILE A 305 13.63 -15.31 -9.54
C ILE A 305 12.24 -15.83 -9.89
N TYR A 306 11.28 -15.72 -8.98
CA TYR A 306 9.96 -16.30 -9.15
C TYR A 306 9.10 -15.53 -10.16
N SER A 307 9.30 -14.21 -10.28
CA SER A 307 8.63 -13.43 -11.33
C SER A 307 9.09 -13.84 -12.73
N ARG A 308 10.36 -14.19 -12.91
CA ARG A 308 10.84 -14.74 -14.17
C ARG A 308 10.29 -16.14 -14.42
N LEU A 309 10.24 -16.98 -13.40
CA LEU A 309 9.76 -18.37 -13.50
C LEU A 309 8.25 -18.50 -13.75
N LEU A 310 7.48 -17.47 -13.40
CA LEU A 310 6.03 -17.35 -13.67
C LEU A 310 5.72 -16.48 -14.90
N SER A 311 6.74 -16.06 -15.68
CA SER A 311 6.60 -15.13 -16.80
C SER A 311 5.83 -13.85 -16.44
N ILE A 312 5.97 -13.39 -15.19
CA ILE A 312 5.36 -12.14 -14.70
C ILE A 312 6.07 -10.95 -15.33
N HIS A 313 7.39 -11.04 -15.49
CA HIS A 313 8.25 -9.96 -16.00
C HIS A 313 7.88 -9.48 -17.41
N GLU A 314 7.25 -10.32 -18.23
CA GLU A 314 6.78 -9.97 -19.58
C GLU A 314 5.49 -9.11 -19.59
N THR A 315 4.79 -9.04 -18.45
CA THR A 315 3.49 -8.37 -18.33
C THR A 315 3.42 -7.36 -17.19
N LEU A 316 4.34 -7.46 -16.24
CA LEU A 316 4.42 -6.63 -15.05
C LEU A 316 5.90 -6.32 -14.79
N HIS A 317 6.29 -5.06 -14.99
CA HIS A 317 7.64 -4.62 -14.66
C HIS A 317 7.79 -4.63 -13.14
N VAL A 318 8.51 -5.63 -12.61
CA VAL A 318 8.76 -5.73 -11.16
C VAL A 318 9.84 -4.71 -10.80
N PRO A 319 9.53 -3.66 -10.02
CA PRO A 319 10.48 -2.58 -9.79
C PRO A 319 11.43 -2.97 -8.64
N VAL A 320 12.40 -3.82 -8.95
CA VAL A 320 13.39 -4.33 -7.98
C VAL A 320 14.12 -3.20 -7.26
N SER A 321 14.39 -2.08 -7.96
CA SER A 321 14.99 -0.87 -7.40
C SER A 321 14.11 -0.19 -6.34
N LYS A 322 12.78 -0.11 -6.57
CA LYS A 322 11.82 0.42 -5.58
C LYS A 322 11.75 -0.48 -4.35
N ILE A 323 11.68 -1.79 -4.56
CA ILE A 323 11.64 -2.80 -3.48
C ILE A 323 12.90 -2.64 -2.61
N LEU A 324 14.08 -2.58 -3.23
CA LEU A 324 15.34 -2.38 -2.50
C LEU A 324 15.35 -1.03 -1.76
N GLY A 325 14.90 0.05 -2.39
CA GLY A 325 14.83 1.37 -1.77
C GLY A 325 13.93 1.40 -0.53
N THR A 326 12.75 0.79 -0.57
CA THR A 326 11.85 0.77 0.59
C THR A 326 12.34 -0.18 1.69
N LEU A 327 13.02 -1.27 1.34
CA LEU A 327 13.66 -2.14 2.33
C LEU A 327 14.81 -1.42 3.05
N LEU A 328 15.64 -0.66 2.32
CA LEU A 328 16.68 0.18 2.91
C LEU A 328 16.09 1.23 3.85
N PHE A 329 14.97 1.87 3.46
CA PHE A 329 14.25 2.82 4.31
C PHE A 329 13.82 2.21 5.66
N ILE A 330 13.58 0.90 5.73
CA ILE A 330 13.22 0.20 6.97
C ILE A 330 14.46 -0.32 7.71
N ALA A 331 15.44 -0.84 6.99
CA ALA A 331 16.65 -1.43 7.59
C ALA A 331 17.54 -0.38 8.26
N ILE A 332 17.70 0.79 7.64
CA ILE A 332 18.53 1.90 8.17
C ILE A 332 18.10 2.33 9.58
N PRO A 333 16.83 2.68 9.84
CA PRO A 333 16.40 3.07 11.19
C PRO A 333 16.57 1.93 12.21
N ILE A 334 16.33 0.67 11.84
CA ILE A 334 16.53 -0.47 12.76
C ILE A 334 18.02 -0.56 13.15
N ALA A 335 18.93 -0.48 12.18
CA ALA A 335 20.38 -0.48 12.43
C ALA A 335 20.79 0.71 13.32
N ALA A 336 20.25 1.90 13.08
CA ALA A 336 20.47 3.07 13.93
C ALA A 336 20.01 2.82 15.37
N GLY A 337 18.84 2.19 15.56
CA GLY A 337 18.32 1.81 16.88
C GLY A 337 19.25 0.87 17.66
N VAL A 338 19.85 -0.11 16.98
CA VAL A 338 20.83 -1.02 17.60
C VAL A 338 22.09 -0.26 18.05
N VAL A 339 22.60 0.65 17.21
CA VAL A 339 23.75 1.50 17.56
C VAL A 339 23.43 2.42 18.72
N ILE A 340 22.24 3.03 18.72
CA ILE A 340 21.74 3.89 19.81
C ILE A 340 21.67 3.11 21.12
N LYS A 341 21.14 1.89 21.13
CA LYS A 341 21.10 1.07 22.34
C LYS A 341 22.51 0.80 22.88
N SER A 342 23.45 0.49 21.99
CA SER A 342 24.84 0.19 22.37
C SER A 342 25.61 1.40 22.89
N LYS A 343 25.45 2.57 22.26
CA LYS A 343 26.25 3.77 22.57
C LYS A 343 25.57 4.73 23.55
N LEU A 344 24.24 4.77 23.56
CA LEU A 344 23.42 5.75 24.28
C LEU A 344 22.23 5.08 24.98
N PRO A 345 22.46 4.21 25.99
CA PRO A 345 21.40 3.41 26.63
C PRO A 345 20.30 4.26 27.28
N LYS A 346 20.65 5.44 27.84
CA LYS A 346 19.68 6.38 28.41
C LYS A 346 18.72 6.93 27.35
N PHE A 347 19.22 7.24 26.16
CA PHE A 347 18.39 7.70 25.04
C PHE A 347 17.52 6.58 24.48
N SER A 348 18.05 5.35 24.42
CA SER A 348 17.27 4.15 24.07
C SER A 348 16.08 3.94 25.01
N GLN A 349 16.27 4.10 26.33
CA GLN A 349 15.18 3.97 27.29
C GLN A 349 14.11 5.05 27.11
N LEU A 350 14.52 6.31 26.87
CA LEU A 350 13.60 7.40 26.56
C LEU A 350 12.78 7.07 25.30
N LEU A 351 13.44 6.62 24.24
CA LEU A 351 12.80 6.28 22.97
C LEU A 351 11.77 5.16 23.14
N LEU A 352 12.14 4.09 23.87
CA LEU A 352 11.22 2.99 24.20
C LEU A 352 10.04 3.43 25.08
N HIS A 353 10.20 4.44 25.93
CA HIS A 353 9.11 4.95 26.76
C HIS A 353 8.16 5.83 25.94
N VAL A 354 8.69 6.74 25.12
CA VAL A 354 7.92 7.65 24.26
C VAL A 354 7.18 6.88 23.17
N ILE A 355 7.80 5.84 22.60
CA ILE A 355 7.20 5.09 21.49
C ILE A 355 6.05 4.19 21.96
N LYS A 356 5.94 3.83 23.25
CA LYS A 356 4.89 2.90 23.72
C LYS A 356 3.47 3.39 23.43
N PRO A 357 3.04 4.58 23.92
CA PRO A 357 1.72 5.11 23.59
C PRO A 357 1.59 5.37 22.09
N PHE A 358 2.69 5.79 21.47
CA PHE A 358 2.74 6.11 20.07
C PHE A 358 2.53 4.89 19.14
N SER A 359 3.15 3.77 19.48
CA SER A 359 3.03 2.48 18.80
C SER A 359 1.61 1.94 18.92
N PHE A 360 0.97 2.14 20.07
CA PHE A 360 -0.42 1.76 20.28
C PHE A 360 -1.37 2.57 19.37
N VAL A 361 -1.16 3.88 19.27
CA VAL A 361 -1.90 4.74 18.33
C VAL A 361 -1.64 4.35 16.87
N LEU A 362 -0.38 4.10 16.50
CA LEU A 362 -0.02 3.59 15.17
C LEU A 362 -0.68 2.25 14.85
N LEU A 363 -0.75 1.34 15.83
CA LEU A 363 -1.39 0.05 15.68
C LEU A 363 -2.90 0.21 15.47
N LEU A 364 -3.57 1.04 16.28
CA LEU A 364 -4.99 1.34 16.12
C LEU A 364 -5.29 2.04 14.80
N GLY A 365 -4.49 3.04 14.42
CA GLY A 365 -4.62 3.75 13.14
C GLY A 365 -4.37 2.82 11.95
N GLY A 366 -3.35 1.95 12.04
CA GLY A 366 -3.06 0.92 11.05
C GLY A 366 -4.20 -0.09 10.94
N LEU A 367 -4.78 -0.53 12.06
CA LEU A 367 -5.95 -1.43 12.07
C LEU A 367 -7.18 -0.77 11.45
N PHE A 368 -7.44 0.50 11.77
CA PHE A 368 -8.54 1.26 11.17
C PHE A 368 -8.34 1.42 9.66
N LEU A 369 -7.13 1.76 9.22
CA LEU A 369 -6.80 1.87 7.81
C LEU A 369 -6.91 0.51 7.10
N ALA A 370 -6.42 -0.56 7.72
CA ALA A 370 -6.55 -1.93 7.22
C ALA A 370 -8.02 -2.35 7.09
N TYR A 371 -8.88 -1.97 8.04
CA TYR A 371 -10.32 -2.23 7.94
C TYR A 371 -10.95 -1.47 6.76
N ARG A 372 -10.64 -0.17 6.63
CA ARG A 372 -11.16 0.67 5.54
C ARG A 372 -10.69 0.17 4.17
N MET A 373 -9.40 -0.14 4.03
CA MET A 373 -8.81 -0.66 2.79
C MET A 373 -9.24 -2.10 2.53
N GLY A 374 -9.42 -2.90 3.57
CA GLY A 374 -9.82 -4.30 3.47
C GLY A 374 -11.13 -4.49 2.71
N VAL A 375 -12.11 -3.61 2.91
CA VAL A 375 -13.38 -3.65 2.17
C VAL A 375 -13.17 -3.49 0.66
N PHE A 376 -12.27 -2.59 0.25
CA PHE A 376 -11.94 -2.36 -1.16
C PHE A 376 -11.02 -3.45 -1.72
N ILE A 377 -10.01 -3.86 -0.96
CA ILE A 377 -9.04 -4.89 -1.35
C ILE A 377 -9.75 -6.23 -1.52
N LEU A 378 -10.65 -6.63 -0.62
CA LEU A 378 -11.39 -7.90 -0.74
C LEU A 378 -12.56 -7.84 -1.73
N ALA A 379 -12.87 -6.68 -2.32
CA ALA A 379 -13.89 -6.60 -3.35
C ALA A 379 -13.48 -7.45 -4.56
N GLY A 380 -14.33 -8.39 -4.96
CA GLY A 380 -14.03 -9.31 -6.07
C GLY A 380 -12.94 -10.34 -5.76
N VAL A 381 -12.67 -10.62 -4.48
CA VAL A 381 -11.71 -11.67 -4.07
C VAL A 381 -12.13 -13.03 -4.63
N ARG A 382 -11.17 -13.77 -5.16
CA ARG A 382 -11.40 -15.11 -5.73
C ARG A 382 -11.16 -16.17 -4.67
N LEU A 383 -11.99 -17.21 -4.64
CA LEU A 383 -11.86 -18.31 -3.68
C LEU A 383 -10.44 -18.95 -3.62
N PRO A 384 -9.72 -19.14 -4.74
CA PRO A 384 -8.37 -19.73 -4.70
C PRO A 384 -7.38 -18.96 -3.81
N ILE A 385 -7.36 -17.62 -3.85
CA ILE A 385 -6.41 -16.85 -3.03
C ILE A 385 -6.81 -16.86 -1.55
N VAL A 386 -8.10 -16.99 -1.24
CA VAL A 386 -8.57 -17.16 0.15
C VAL A 386 -8.07 -18.48 0.73
N LEU A 387 -8.22 -19.58 -0.01
CA LEU A 387 -7.74 -20.89 0.41
C LEU A 387 -6.22 -20.90 0.58
N VAL A 388 -5.49 -20.37 -0.40
CA VAL A 388 -4.02 -20.27 -0.32
C VAL A 388 -3.62 -19.38 0.85
N GLY A 389 -4.26 -18.23 1.03
CA GLY A 389 -3.99 -17.31 2.14
C GLY A 389 -4.11 -17.98 3.51
N PHE A 390 -5.13 -18.81 3.72
CA PHE A 390 -5.34 -19.59 4.95
C PHE A 390 -4.23 -20.63 5.20
N THR A 391 -3.69 -21.21 4.12
CA THR A 391 -2.67 -22.25 4.25
C THR A 391 -1.26 -21.72 4.52
N VAL A 392 -0.97 -20.46 4.20
CA VAL A 392 0.38 -19.88 4.35
C VAL A 392 0.87 -19.95 5.81
N PRO A 393 0.16 -19.43 6.82
CA PRO A 393 0.68 -19.44 8.18
C PRO A 393 0.72 -20.86 8.76
N LEU A 394 -0.29 -21.70 8.48
CA LEU A 394 -0.28 -23.13 8.83
C LEU A 394 0.97 -23.85 8.33
N VAL A 395 1.26 -23.72 7.03
CA VAL A 395 2.43 -24.38 6.43
C VAL A 395 3.72 -23.83 7.05
N GLY A 396 3.82 -22.51 7.25
CA GLY A 396 5.00 -21.93 7.87
C GLY A 396 5.21 -22.40 9.32
N LEU A 397 4.13 -22.51 10.11
CA LEU A 397 4.16 -23.07 11.46
C LEU A 397 4.64 -24.53 11.45
N LEU A 398 4.08 -25.36 10.56
CA LEU A 398 4.45 -26.77 10.43
C LEU A 398 5.89 -26.96 9.97
N VAL A 399 6.32 -26.20 8.96
CA VAL A 399 7.70 -26.24 8.44
C VAL A 399 8.69 -25.79 9.52
N GLY A 400 8.45 -24.66 10.17
CA GLY A 400 9.36 -24.17 11.22
C GLY A 400 9.45 -25.12 12.40
N TYR A 401 8.33 -25.70 12.84
CA TYR A 401 8.33 -26.69 13.91
C TYR A 401 9.02 -28.00 13.50
N GLY A 402 8.74 -28.49 12.29
CA GLY A 402 9.33 -29.71 11.74
C GLY A 402 10.83 -29.60 11.57
N LEU A 403 11.33 -28.51 10.98
CA LEU A 403 12.76 -28.23 10.83
C LEU A 403 13.45 -28.15 12.20
N ALA A 404 12.86 -27.43 13.16
CA ALA A 404 13.41 -27.32 14.51
C ALA A 404 13.38 -28.64 15.29
N THR A 405 12.40 -29.51 15.00
CA THR A 405 12.31 -30.87 15.54
C THR A 405 13.39 -31.78 14.97
N CYS A 406 13.67 -31.69 13.67
CA CYS A 406 14.73 -32.48 13.02
C CYS A 406 16.12 -32.20 13.60
N LEU A 407 16.38 -30.96 14.07
CA LEU A 407 17.61 -30.60 14.76
C LEU A 407 17.55 -30.78 16.29
N ASN A 408 16.51 -31.43 16.81
CA ASN A 408 16.35 -31.69 18.24
C ASN A 408 16.45 -30.45 19.15
N LEU A 409 16.01 -29.28 18.67
CA LEU A 409 16.06 -28.05 19.47
C LEU A 409 15.19 -28.16 20.74
N PRO A 410 15.43 -27.39 21.81
CA PRO A 410 14.53 -27.31 22.96
C PRO A 410 13.12 -26.88 22.56
N VAL A 411 12.09 -27.34 23.29
CA VAL A 411 10.67 -27.09 22.96
C VAL A 411 10.37 -25.60 22.80
N ALA A 412 10.90 -24.76 23.68
CA ALA A 412 10.72 -23.30 23.60
C ALA A 412 11.29 -22.73 22.29
N GLN A 413 12.46 -23.21 21.84
CA GLN A 413 13.07 -22.78 20.58
C GLN A 413 12.32 -23.32 19.37
N ARG A 414 11.79 -24.55 19.41
CA ARG A 414 10.95 -25.10 18.34
C ARG A 414 9.69 -24.28 18.13
N ARG A 415 9.02 -23.89 19.23
CA ARG A 415 7.85 -23.00 19.19
C ARG A 415 8.22 -21.65 18.58
N THR A 416 9.34 -21.06 19.00
CA THR A 416 9.81 -19.78 18.43
C THR A 416 10.09 -19.88 16.93
N VAL A 417 10.85 -20.89 16.48
CA VAL A 417 11.18 -21.07 15.05
C VAL A 417 9.89 -21.27 14.23
N SER A 418 8.96 -22.08 14.74
CA SER A 418 7.65 -22.31 14.14
C SER A 418 6.89 -21.00 13.94
N ILE A 419 6.72 -20.22 15.01
CA ILE A 419 5.97 -18.95 14.99
C ILE A 419 6.65 -17.94 14.07
N GLU A 420 7.98 -17.86 14.07
CA GLU A 420 8.70 -16.88 13.26
C GLU A 420 8.60 -17.17 11.75
N VAL A 421 8.62 -18.45 11.36
CA VAL A 421 8.43 -18.87 9.96
C VAL A 421 6.96 -18.75 9.53
N GLY A 422 6.02 -19.07 10.42
CA GLY A 422 4.58 -19.01 10.15
C GLY A 422 4.02 -17.59 10.09
N VAL A 423 4.44 -16.72 11.00
CA VAL A 423 3.96 -15.34 11.11
C VAL A 423 4.82 -14.43 10.24
N GLN A 424 4.35 -14.17 9.03
CA GLN A 424 4.98 -13.31 8.03
C GLN A 424 4.71 -11.81 8.31
N ASN A 425 5.56 -10.92 7.83
CA ASN A 425 5.34 -9.48 7.89
C ASN A 425 4.47 -8.99 6.72
N SER A 426 3.19 -9.35 6.77
CA SER A 426 2.24 -8.99 5.71
C SER A 426 2.06 -7.48 5.53
N LEU A 427 2.23 -6.68 6.58
CA LEU A 427 2.16 -5.21 6.47
C LEU A 427 3.32 -4.65 5.65
N LEU A 428 4.52 -5.20 5.82
CA LEU A 428 5.67 -4.85 4.99
C LEU A 428 5.39 -5.21 3.52
N ALA A 429 4.89 -6.42 3.27
CA ALA A 429 4.53 -6.86 1.92
C ALA A 429 3.46 -5.97 1.27
N LEU A 430 2.42 -5.60 2.01
CA LEU A 430 1.37 -4.69 1.55
C LEU A 430 1.93 -3.30 1.23
N ALA A 431 2.77 -2.75 2.11
CA ALA A 431 3.44 -1.47 1.87
C ALA A 431 4.35 -1.53 0.64
N MET A 432 5.10 -2.62 0.44
CA MET A 432 5.93 -2.81 -0.76
C MET A 432 5.08 -2.75 -2.03
N LEU A 433 3.99 -3.51 -2.09
CA LEU A 433 3.13 -3.59 -3.28
C LEU A 433 2.51 -2.23 -3.61
N GLN A 434 1.98 -1.55 -2.60
CA GLN A 434 1.33 -0.24 -2.73
C GLN A 434 2.30 0.88 -3.15
N LEU A 435 3.56 0.80 -2.73
CA LEU A 435 4.60 1.79 -3.09
C LEU A 435 5.30 1.46 -4.41
N SER A 436 5.25 0.20 -4.83
CA SER A 436 6.02 -0.28 -5.99
C SER A 436 5.19 -0.37 -7.26
N LEU A 437 3.93 -0.81 -7.17
CA LEU A 437 3.07 -1.09 -8.31
C LEU A 437 2.09 0.06 -8.61
N ARG A 438 1.52 0.08 -9.82
CA ARG A 438 0.43 1.01 -10.17
C ARG A 438 -0.80 0.70 -9.32
N ARG A 439 -1.56 1.73 -8.89
CA ARG A 439 -2.69 1.62 -7.93
C ARG A 439 -3.61 0.42 -8.19
N LEU A 440 -4.10 0.24 -9.42
CA LEU A 440 -5.03 -0.85 -9.75
C LEU A 440 -4.41 -2.25 -9.57
N GLN A 441 -3.15 -2.41 -9.95
CA GLN A 441 -2.41 -3.69 -9.81
C GLN A 441 -1.98 -3.92 -8.37
N ALA A 442 -1.63 -2.83 -7.66
CA ALA A 442 -1.27 -2.84 -6.26
C ALA A 442 -2.43 -3.32 -5.38
N ASP A 443 -3.63 -2.79 -5.56
CA ASP A 443 -4.82 -3.18 -4.80
C ASP A 443 -5.16 -4.66 -5.01
N TYR A 444 -5.10 -5.11 -6.27
CA TYR A 444 -5.35 -6.51 -6.59
C TYR A 444 -4.27 -7.44 -6.00
N ALA A 445 -2.98 -7.11 -6.15
CA ALA A 445 -1.90 -7.88 -5.55
C ALA A 445 -1.93 -7.87 -4.01
N SER A 446 -2.41 -6.78 -3.40
CA SER A 446 -2.49 -6.60 -1.94
C SER A 446 -3.53 -7.51 -1.27
N GLN A 447 -4.41 -8.16 -2.04
CA GLN A 447 -5.31 -9.19 -1.51
C GLN A 447 -4.54 -10.31 -0.81
N ALA A 448 -3.42 -10.76 -1.39
CA ALA A 448 -2.63 -11.84 -0.83
C ALA A 448 -2.06 -11.53 0.56
N PRO A 449 -1.25 -10.46 0.77
CA PRO A 449 -0.75 -10.14 2.11
C PRO A 449 -1.87 -9.86 3.10
N PHE A 450 -2.97 -9.22 2.67
CA PHE A 450 -4.09 -8.93 3.56
C PHE A 450 -4.76 -10.21 4.07
N LEU A 451 -5.03 -11.18 3.19
CA LEU A 451 -5.61 -12.47 3.57
C LEU A 451 -4.66 -13.27 4.47
N VAL A 452 -3.37 -13.30 4.16
CA VAL A 452 -2.37 -13.97 5.00
C VAL A 452 -2.27 -13.32 6.38
N ALA A 453 -2.40 -11.98 6.48
CA ALA A 453 -2.42 -11.29 7.76
C ALA A 453 -3.64 -11.67 8.62
N LEU A 454 -4.82 -11.71 7.99
CA LEU A 454 -6.07 -12.10 8.67
C LEU A 454 -6.03 -13.55 9.13
N SER A 455 -5.62 -14.47 8.25
CA SER A 455 -5.54 -15.89 8.60
C SER A 455 -4.49 -16.11 9.70
N GLY A 456 -3.28 -15.55 9.54
CA GLY A 456 -2.19 -15.72 10.51
C GLY A 456 -2.55 -15.17 11.89
N THR A 457 -3.21 -14.02 11.96
CA THR A 457 -3.67 -13.48 13.26
C THR A 457 -4.77 -14.36 13.87
N SER A 458 -5.72 -14.86 13.08
CA SER A 458 -6.80 -15.73 13.56
C SER A 458 -6.30 -17.09 14.04
N GLU A 459 -5.39 -17.74 13.30
CA GLU A 459 -4.79 -19.03 13.66
C GLU A 459 -3.94 -18.92 14.91
N MET A 460 -3.12 -17.87 15.01
CA MET A 460 -2.31 -17.64 16.21
C MET A 460 -3.18 -17.36 17.44
N LEU A 461 -4.27 -16.59 17.28
CA LEU A 461 -5.21 -16.37 18.37
C LEU A 461 -5.90 -17.67 18.80
N ALA A 462 -6.30 -18.52 17.85
CA ALA A 462 -6.87 -19.83 18.14
C ALA A 462 -5.87 -20.74 18.89
N LEU A 463 -4.60 -20.75 18.49
CA LEU A 463 -3.54 -21.49 19.19
C LEU A 463 -3.33 -20.97 20.62
N VAL A 464 -3.33 -19.65 20.81
CA VAL A 464 -3.22 -19.03 22.15
C VAL A 464 -4.41 -19.42 23.02
N ILE A 465 -5.64 -19.28 22.52
CA ILE A 465 -6.86 -19.67 23.26
C ILE A 465 -6.82 -21.16 23.59
N GLY A 466 -6.48 -22.02 22.63
CA GLY A 466 -6.33 -23.45 22.85
C GLY A 466 -5.28 -23.78 23.90
N HIS A 467 -4.14 -23.09 23.89
CA HIS A 467 -3.09 -23.24 24.90
C HIS A 467 -3.56 -22.83 26.29
N PHE A 468 -4.29 -21.71 26.41
CA PHE A 468 -4.88 -21.27 27.69
C PHE A 468 -5.95 -22.23 28.21
N ILE A 469 -6.82 -22.75 27.35
CA ILE A 469 -7.82 -23.73 27.74
C ILE A 469 -7.12 -25.02 28.20
N TYR A 470 -6.15 -25.49 27.43
CA TYR A 470 -5.38 -26.68 27.77
C TYR A 470 -4.65 -26.52 29.11
N SER A 471 -3.97 -25.39 29.35
CA SER A 471 -3.28 -25.16 30.62
C SER A 471 -4.23 -24.97 31.81
N SER A 472 -5.45 -24.51 31.57
CA SER A 472 -6.48 -24.35 32.62
C SER A 472 -7.16 -25.68 32.97
N VAL A 473 -7.32 -26.58 31.99
CA VAL A 473 -7.98 -27.89 32.16
C VAL A 473 -6.98 -28.96 32.60
N CYS A 474 -5.79 -28.97 32.01
CA CYS A 474 -4.69 -29.84 32.37
C CYS A 474 -3.75 -29.07 33.31
N THR A 475 -4.14 -28.93 34.57
CA THR A 475 -3.20 -28.56 35.63
C THR A 475 -2.11 -29.63 35.66
N VAL A 476 -0.93 -29.34 35.14
CA VAL A 476 0.26 -30.17 35.38
C VAL A 476 0.56 -30.05 36.88
N PRO A 477 0.67 -31.16 37.63
CA PRO A 477 1.01 -31.13 39.05
C PRO A 477 2.38 -30.51 39.34
#